data_AF-A0A7C6AUH5-F1
#
_entry.id   AF-A0A7C6AUH5-F1
#
_cell.length_a   1.000
_cell.length_b   1.000
_cell.length_c   1.000
_cell.angle_alpha   90.00
_cell.angle_beta   90.00
_cell.angle_gamma   90.00
#
_symmetry.space_group_name_H-M   'P 1'
#
loop_
_entity.id
_entity.type
_entity.pdbx_description
1 polymer ?
#
loop_
_entity_poly.entity_id
_entity_poly.type
_entity_poly.pdbx_seq_one_letter_code
_entity_poly.pdbx_strand_id
1 'polypeptide(L)' 'MPRKLKNEELGRKTVEEFKKAPKIPLVLVLDNIRSQNNTGSVFRTADAFLAE' A
#
# COMPACT_ATOMS: atom_id res chain seq x y z
N MET A 1 7.19 5.76 26.45
CA MET A 1 7.48 5.10 25.16
C MET A 1 6.16 4.65 24.54
N PRO A 2 5.90 4.88 23.25
CA PRO A 2 4.67 4.40 22.61
C PRO A 2 4.67 2.86 22.52
N ARG A 3 3.50 2.25 22.79
CA ARG A 3 3.30 0.80 22.68
C ARG A 3 3.23 0.39 21.20
N LYS A 4 3.85 -0.74 20.82
CA LYS A 4 3.65 -1.33 19.49
C LYS A 4 2.21 -1.85 19.36
N LEU A 5 1.54 -1.47 18.27
CA LEU A 5 0.20 -1.94 17.94
C LEU A 5 0.24 -3.37 17.39
N LYS A 6 -0.77 -4.17 17.72
CA LYS A 6 -1.05 -5.45 17.05
C LYS A 6 -1.59 -5.17 15.64
N ASN A 7 -1.46 -6.14 14.74
CA ASN A 7 -1.96 -5.99 13.35
C ASN A 7 -3.45 -5.70 13.27
N GLU A 8 -4.25 -6.27 14.17
CA GLU A 8 -5.70 -6.05 14.29
C GLU A 8 -6.04 -4.61 14.69
N GLU A 9 -5.12 -3.93 15.39
CA GLU A 9 -5.29 -2.55 15.84
C GLU A 9 -4.92 -1.51 14.76
N LEU A 10 -4.45 -1.95 13.59
CA LEU A 10 -4.01 -1.05 12.51
C LEU A 10 -5.17 -0.52 11.66
N GLY A 11 -6.40 -0.98 11.88
CA GLY A 11 -7.57 -0.52 11.13
C GLY A 11 -7.44 -0.75 9.61
N ARG A 12 -6.79 -1.85 9.20
CA ARG A 12 -6.62 -2.18 7.78
C ARG A 12 -7.98 -2.42 7.13
N LYS A 13 -8.18 -1.81 5.96
CA LYS A 13 -9.36 -2.08 5.12
C LYS A 13 -9.42 -3.56 4.75
N THR A 14 -10.63 -4.11 4.69
CA THR A 14 -10.87 -5.39 4.01
C THR A 14 -10.63 -5.25 2.50
N VAL A 15 -10.58 -6.38 1.79
CA VAL A 15 -10.42 -6.38 0.34
C VAL A 15 -11.58 -5.65 -0.34
N GLU A 16 -12.81 -5.85 0.13
CA GLU A 16 -14.01 -5.18 -0.38
C GLU A 16 -13.97 -3.66 -0.11
N GLU A 17 -13.56 -3.25 1.08
CA GLU A 17 -13.42 -1.84 1.44
C GLU A 17 -12.31 -1.16 0.64
N PHE A 18 -11.19 -1.85 0.41
CA PHE A 18 -10.09 -1.34 -0.39
C PHE A 18 -10.52 -1.08 -1.85
N LYS A 19 -11.28 -2.01 -2.45
CA LYS A 19 -11.77 -1.89 -3.82
C LYS A 19 -12.78 -0.76 -4.01
N LYS A 20 -13.57 -0.44 -2.96
CA LYS A 20 -14.56 0.65 -2.97
C LYS A 20 -13.98 2.00 -2.56
N ALA A 21 -12.81 2.01 -1.91
CA ALA A 21 -12.19 3.24 -1.45
C ALA A 21 -11.77 4.12 -2.64
N PRO A 22 -12.00 5.44 -2.59
CA PRO A 22 -11.52 6.35 -3.62
C PRO A 22 -9.98 6.26 -3.69
N LYS A 23 -9.47 6.21 -4.92
CA LYS A 23 -8.03 6.13 -5.19
C LYS A 23 -7.46 7.50 -5.46
N ILE A 24 -6.21 7.70 -5.07
CA ILE A 24 -5.44 8.88 -5.44
C ILE A 24 -5.14 8.75 -6.94
N PRO A 25 -5.46 9.76 -7.78
CA PRO A 25 -5.17 9.72 -9.20
C PRO A 25 -3.66 9.95 -9.44
N LEU A 26 -2.86 8.92 -9.13
CA LEU A 26 -1.40 8.98 -9.13
C LEU A 26 -0.84 7.78 -9.89
N VAL A 27 -0.23 8.06 -11.04
CA VAL A 27 0.44 7.03 -11.85
C VAL A 27 1.89 6.87 -11.38
N LEU A 28 2.28 5.64 -11.03
CA LEU A 28 3.67 5.28 -10.71
C LEU A 28 4.33 4.66 -11.95
N VAL A 29 5.40 5.28 -12.43
CA VAL A 29 6.24 4.74 -13.52
C VAL A 29 7.48 4.09 -12.93
N LEU A 30 7.61 2.79 -13.12
CA LEU A 30 8.76 2.01 -12.67
C LEU A 30 9.71 1.74 -13.84
N ASP A 31 10.67 2.63 -14.03
CA ASP A 31 11.72 2.46 -15.04
C ASP A 31 12.98 1.83 -14.43
N ASN A 32 13.57 0.87 -15.14
CA ASN A 32 14.83 0.21 -14.81
C ASN A 32 14.97 -0.26 -13.34
N ILE A 33 13.91 -0.86 -12.77
CA ILE A 33 13.95 -1.36 -11.39
C ILE A 33 14.82 -2.61 -11.28
N ARG A 34 15.75 -2.57 -10.32
CA ARG A 34 16.81 -3.55 -10.09
C ARG A 34 16.33 -4.95 -9.64
N SER A 35 15.20 -5.07 -8.96
CA SER A 35 14.78 -6.35 -8.37
C SER A 35 13.28 -6.47 -8.14
N GLN A 36 12.79 -7.71 -8.12
CA GLN A 36 11.41 -8.04 -7.77
C GLN A 36 11.04 -7.65 -6.33
N ASN A 37 12.01 -7.67 -5.40
CA ASN A 37 11.78 -7.22 -4.02
C ASN A 37 11.43 -5.72 -3.97
N ASN A 38 12.11 -4.91 -4.79
CA ASN A 38 11.84 -3.48 -4.90
C ASN A 38 10.48 -3.24 -5.58
N THR A 39 10.18 -4.00 -6.65
CA THR A 39 8.87 -3.96 -7.30
C THR A 39 7.75 -4.27 -6.29
N GLY A 40 7.89 -5.34 -5.51
CA GLY A 40 6.92 -5.70 -4.47
C GLY A 40 6.84 -4.72 -3.29
N SER A 41 7.91 -3.99 -2.96
CA SER A 41 7.81 -2.91 -1.97
C SER A 41 7.03 -1.71 -2.51
N VAL A 42 7.23 -1.35 -3.79
CA VAL A 42 6.49 -0.23 -4.41
C VAL A 42 4.99 -0.50 -4.41
N PHE A 43 4.56 -1.69 -4.86
CA PHE A 43 3.14 -2.04 -4.86
C PHE A 43 2.51 -2.00 -3.46
N ARG A 44 3.18 -2.56 -2.45
CA ARG A 44 2.69 -2.50 -1.06
C ARG A 44 2.58 -1.08 -0.52
N THR A 45 3.50 -0.20 -0.92
CA THR A 45 3.43 1.21 -0.58
C THR A 45 2.27 1.88 -1.31
N ALA A 46 2.09 1.64 -2.60
CA ALA A 46 0.96 2.17 -3.37
C ALA A 46 -0.40 1.77 -2.75
N ASP A 47 -0.56 0.49 -2.38
CA ASP A 47 -1.75 0.00 -1.68
C ASP A 47 -1.98 0.73 -0.36
N ALA A 48 -0.93 0.96 0.43
CA ALA A 48 -1.03 1.67 1.70
C ALA A 48 -1.51 3.13 1.54
N PHE A 49 -1.21 3.75 0.39
CA PHE A 49 -1.64 5.11 0.04
C PHE A 49 -2.90 5.15 -0.84
N LEU A 50 -3.52 4.01 -1.16
CA LEU A 50 -4.64 3.94 -2.09
C LEU A 50 -4.31 4.58 -3.46
N ALA A 51 -3.09 4.41 -3.95
CA ALA A 51 -2.66 4.90 -5.25
C ALA A 51 -2.91 3.85 -6.35
N GLU A 52 -3.39 4.31 -7.51
CA GLU A 52 -3.63 3.52 -8.73
C GLU A 52 -3.30 4.34 -9.98
#